data_AF-A0A285KEM3-F1
#
_entry.id   AF-A0A285KEM3-F1
#
_cell.length_a   1.000
_cell.length_b   1.000
_cell.length_c   1.000
_cell.angle_alpha   90.00
_cell.angle_beta   90.00
_cell.angle_gamma   90.00
#
_symmetry.space_group_name_H-M   'P 1'
#
loop_
_entity.id
_entity.type
_entity.pdbx_description
1 polymer ?
#
loop_
_entity_poly.entity_id
_entity_poly.type
_entity_poly.pdbx_seq_one_letter_code
_entity_poly.pdbx_strand_id
1 'polypeptide(L)'
;MEPNVGHWRLVGGRRGLVLVPAHRPRPWYTPELPQPRMRDGARVGPPVGRATPAGWSFAGEAPERPPVIGFFVVDARWDPIGFEVEGRQISPALFAAHLAALGTTRPILLSPHRPEGSPAASRRILIELCQAFGRPVTTAEGTIRYAADGTASTDGAFRRWHPAPRPAEDLGSILPAPAVAYSGDAEPRPPRTETVTPAGPAGPVAVGPGWAGLLDVRGRTRSPKVAEPRPPVRRAPEAGTAASSIPHQSPASTTPAVPVGPAVEMPPAPVVPAVPMRTAAERPAPVAGPVKAAAVLASGAEAATIPAGPAGPGAGLWLPDAEPAVDPAAVRETLGRSYDAHARVVARLLSENPGLRAVAGPSTAATAGLVAVRSYLLDENAALNAALRGETPVDETRALLLAVTARHGLVRLPSVFGPVFRNLPADPDVTVSYRPGEELEEPGFVDVDLVPAAGDGVAIEFAIWSTSARRVGGLGAGESAALFPPGSRFSVLAVDEPADRTAPVRVLLRDLATTGRGRAGPESVDRVVTRLREVARPSGVIRPAGRAGFPIGVDRQQRRFRRGAPAHLRPSGSGPAFAERMERA
;
A
#
# COMPACT_ATOMS: atom_id res chain seq x y z
N MET A 1 28.83 -75.52 -15.98
CA MET A 1 27.47 -74.95 -16.06
C MET A 1 27.23 -74.19 -14.76
N GLU A 2 27.44 -72.87 -14.82
CA GLU A 2 27.07 -71.88 -13.80
C GLU A 2 26.55 -70.65 -14.57
N PRO A 3 25.52 -69.94 -14.07
CA PRO A 3 24.80 -68.97 -14.88
C PRO A 3 25.57 -67.66 -14.97
N ASN A 4 25.77 -67.22 -16.20
CA ASN A 4 26.32 -65.92 -16.58
C ASN A 4 25.32 -64.81 -16.20
N VAL A 5 25.51 -64.16 -15.06
CA VAL A 5 24.74 -62.96 -14.66
C VAL A 5 25.63 -61.73 -14.89
N GLY A 6 25.30 -60.97 -15.93
CA GLY A 6 26.11 -59.88 -16.45
C GLY A 6 26.15 -58.59 -15.60
N HIS A 7 27.22 -57.83 -15.83
CA HIS A 7 27.40 -56.37 -15.70
C HIS A 7 27.40 -55.69 -14.32
N TRP A 8 27.45 -56.42 -13.22
CA TRP A 8 27.59 -55.82 -11.88
C TRP A 8 28.78 -56.36 -11.13
N ARG A 9 29.50 -55.49 -10.40
CA ARG A 9 30.58 -55.87 -9.48
C ARG A 9 30.19 -55.53 -8.05
N LEU A 10 30.47 -56.43 -7.13
CA LEU A 10 30.32 -56.21 -5.70
C LEU A 10 31.53 -55.44 -5.16
N VAL A 11 31.29 -54.33 -4.45
CA VAL A 11 32.33 -53.53 -3.81
C VAL A 11 32.05 -53.50 -2.31
N GLY A 12 33.04 -53.94 -1.51
CA GLY A 12 32.93 -54.00 -0.06
C GLY A 12 33.47 -52.74 0.64
N GLY A 13 32.70 -52.18 1.56
CA GLY A 13 33.13 -51.14 2.49
C GLY A 13 32.77 -51.47 3.94
N ARG A 14 33.24 -50.67 4.90
CA ARG A 14 33.04 -50.87 6.37
C ARG A 14 31.56 -50.95 6.82
N ARG A 15 30.58 -50.75 5.93
CA ARG A 15 29.14 -50.81 6.20
C ARG A 15 28.40 -51.88 5.37
N GLY A 16 29.12 -52.80 4.74
CA GLY A 16 28.55 -53.89 3.94
C GLY A 16 28.91 -53.84 2.46
N LEU A 17 28.34 -54.79 1.72
CA LEU A 17 28.58 -55.00 0.30
C LEU A 17 27.55 -54.22 -0.56
N VAL A 18 28.02 -53.52 -1.60
CA VAL A 18 27.17 -52.78 -2.53
C VAL A 18 27.45 -53.25 -3.97
N LEU A 19 26.40 -53.54 -4.75
CA LEU A 19 26.51 -53.82 -6.18
C LEU A 19 26.66 -52.51 -6.97
N VAL A 20 27.69 -52.42 -7.82
CA VAL A 20 27.96 -51.25 -8.68
C VAL A 20 28.13 -51.73 -10.12
N PRO A 21 27.59 -51.03 -11.14
CA PRO A 21 27.75 -51.42 -12.54
C PRO A 21 29.23 -51.41 -12.95
N ALA A 22 29.65 -52.38 -13.77
CA ALA A 22 31.07 -52.54 -14.16
C ALA A 22 31.57 -51.47 -15.16
N HIS A 23 30.68 -50.75 -15.84
CA HIS A 23 31.05 -49.72 -16.83
C HIS A 23 30.31 -48.40 -16.57
N ARG A 24 31.04 -47.27 -16.60
CA ARG A 24 30.43 -45.93 -16.67
C ARG A 24 29.86 -45.72 -18.07
N PRO A 25 28.58 -45.37 -18.23
CA PRO A 25 28.05 -45.01 -19.55
C PRO A 25 28.74 -43.72 -20.04
N ARG A 26 29.11 -43.71 -21.34
CA ARG A 26 29.61 -42.51 -22.03
C ARG A 26 28.48 -41.47 -22.16
N PRO A 27 28.77 -40.16 -22.05
CA PRO A 27 27.74 -39.14 -22.10
C PRO A 27 27.39 -38.86 -23.57
N TRP A 28 26.34 -39.48 -24.07
CA TRP A 28 25.65 -39.00 -25.26
C TRP A 28 24.23 -38.65 -24.85
N TYR A 29 23.85 -37.42 -25.18
CA TYR A 29 22.56 -36.79 -24.90
C TYR A 29 22.28 -36.49 -23.42
N THR A 30 22.59 -35.26 -22.99
CA THR A 30 21.90 -34.65 -21.85
C THR A 30 20.58 -34.13 -22.40
N PRO A 31 19.42 -34.76 -22.14
CA PRO A 31 18.17 -34.07 -22.40
C PRO A 31 18.20 -32.76 -21.61
N GLU A 32 17.73 -31.66 -22.19
CA GLU A 32 17.47 -30.44 -21.42
C GLU A 32 16.67 -30.87 -20.19
N LEU A 33 17.30 -30.78 -19.02
CA LEU A 33 16.59 -30.97 -17.76
C LEU A 33 15.42 -30.00 -17.84
N PRO A 34 14.16 -30.47 -17.72
CA PRO A 34 13.03 -29.57 -17.72
C PRO A 34 13.35 -28.53 -16.67
N GLN A 35 13.43 -27.25 -17.09
CA GLN A 35 13.63 -26.18 -16.13
C GLN A 35 12.60 -26.40 -15.03
N PRO A 36 13.00 -26.35 -13.75
CA PRO A 36 12.05 -26.54 -12.66
C PRO A 36 10.95 -25.52 -12.89
N ARG A 37 9.80 -25.98 -13.40
CA ARG A 37 8.60 -25.17 -13.46
C ARG A 37 8.38 -24.80 -12.01
N MET A 38 8.62 -23.53 -11.65
CA MET A 38 8.17 -23.00 -10.39
C MET A 38 6.71 -23.45 -10.29
N ARG A 39 6.40 -24.25 -9.27
CA ARG A 39 5.02 -24.57 -8.94
C ARG A 39 4.25 -23.27 -8.99
N ASP A 40 3.23 -23.23 -9.85
CA ASP A 40 2.33 -22.10 -9.97
C ASP A 40 1.95 -21.59 -8.58
N GLY A 41 2.30 -20.34 -8.31
CA GLY A 41 1.68 -19.54 -7.27
C GLY A 41 2.01 -19.91 -5.83
N ALA A 42 3.29 -20.00 -5.46
CA ALA A 42 3.66 -19.53 -4.12
C ALA A 42 3.32 -18.04 -4.07
N ARG A 43 2.06 -17.70 -3.71
CA ARG A 43 1.61 -16.33 -3.50
C ARG A 43 2.45 -15.78 -2.36
N VAL A 44 3.50 -15.05 -2.71
CA VAL A 44 4.23 -14.25 -1.74
C VAL A 44 3.23 -13.23 -1.22
N GLY A 45 3.14 -13.13 0.11
CA GLY A 45 2.32 -12.13 0.77
C GLY A 45 2.78 -10.71 0.39
N PRO A 46 2.18 -9.67 0.99
CA PRO A 46 2.69 -8.31 0.79
C PRO A 46 4.22 -8.26 1.04
N PRO A 47 4.97 -7.46 0.26
CA PRO A 47 6.41 -7.38 0.41
C PRO A 47 6.74 -6.95 1.84
N VAL A 48 7.61 -7.71 2.49
CA VAL A 48 8.14 -7.40 3.83
C VAL A 48 9.16 -6.25 3.73
N GLY A 49 9.44 -5.57 4.84
CA GLY A 49 10.25 -4.36 4.86
C GLY A 49 9.44 -3.06 4.89
N ARG A 50 10.09 -1.94 4.57
CA ARG A 50 9.50 -0.58 4.66
C ARG A 50 9.71 0.23 3.39
N ALA A 51 8.73 1.05 3.04
CA ALA A 51 8.90 2.06 2.02
C ALA A 51 9.91 3.12 2.48
N THR A 52 10.76 3.58 1.56
CA THR A 52 11.66 4.73 1.76
C THR A 52 11.30 5.81 0.74
N PRO A 53 11.72 7.08 0.93
CA PRO A 53 11.49 8.10 -0.07
C PRO A 53 12.07 7.75 -1.46
N ALA A 54 13.16 6.96 -1.49
CA ALA A 54 13.82 6.51 -2.72
C ALA A 54 13.33 5.17 -3.28
N GLY A 55 12.55 4.40 -2.52
CA GLY A 55 12.04 3.10 -2.93
C GLY A 55 11.63 2.22 -1.74
N TRP A 56 12.42 1.19 -1.44
CA TRP A 56 12.11 0.18 -0.43
C TRP A 56 13.35 -0.25 0.35
N SER A 57 13.17 -0.64 1.60
CA SER A 57 14.22 -1.23 2.43
C SER A 57 13.74 -2.53 3.05
N PHE A 58 14.47 -3.59 2.77
CA PHE A 58 14.38 -4.88 3.46
C PHE A 58 15.31 -4.95 4.68
N ALA A 59 16.23 -4.00 4.80
CA ALA A 59 17.01 -3.80 6.01
C ALA A 59 16.11 -3.24 7.13
N GLY A 60 16.28 -3.77 8.35
CA GLY A 60 15.53 -3.33 9.54
C GLY A 60 15.71 -1.84 9.84
N GLU A 61 16.88 -1.30 9.52
CA GLU A 61 17.19 0.13 9.54
C GLU A 61 17.34 0.63 8.10
N ALA A 62 16.42 1.48 7.65
CA ALA A 62 16.48 2.09 6.34
C ALA A 62 17.10 3.47 6.48
N PRO A 63 18.14 3.76 5.70
CA PRO A 63 18.72 5.08 5.66
C PRO A 63 17.71 6.09 5.11
N GLU A 64 17.64 7.27 5.72
CA GLU A 64 16.93 8.40 5.14
C GLU A 64 17.69 8.86 3.89
N ARG A 65 17.15 8.56 2.72
CA ARG A 65 17.76 8.89 1.43
C ARG A 65 16.79 9.70 0.58
N PRO A 66 17.27 10.76 -0.09
CA PRO A 66 16.45 11.49 -1.04
C PRO A 66 16.08 10.56 -2.21
N PRO A 67 14.93 10.80 -2.86
CA PRO A 67 14.55 10.06 -4.05
C PRO A 67 15.57 10.21 -5.17
N VAL A 68 15.98 9.10 -5.76
CA VAL A 68 16.79 9.09 -6.99
C VAL A 68 15.85 9.18 -8.16
N ILE A 69 16.07 10.13 -9.07
CA ILE A 69 15.26 10.22 -10.28
C ILE A 69 15.60 9.01 -11.17
N GLY A 70 14.59 8.34 -11.71
CA GLY A 70 14.78 7.20 -12.59
C GLY A 70 14.83 5.82 -11.93
N PHE A 71 15.53 5.65 -10.82
CA PHE A 71 15.71 4.34 -10.17
C PHE A 71 14.77 4.12 -8.99
N PHE A 72 14.35 2.88 -8.78
CA PHE A 72 13.72 2.43 -7.54
C PHE A 72 14.81 1.81 -6.65
N VAL A 73 15.19 2.52 -5.59
CA VAL A 73 16.29 2.08 -4.73
C VAL A 73 15.78 1.02 -3.77
N VAL A 74 16.48 -0.12 -3.72
CA VAL A 74 16.18 -1.20 -2.79
C VAL A 74 17.37 -1.38 -1.86
N ASP A 75 17.15 -1.09 -0.58
CA ASP A 75 18.14 -1.35 0.47
C ASP A 75 17.97 -2.79 0.98
N ALA A 76 18.96 -3.63 0.70
CA ALA A 76 18.99 -5.01 1.16
C ALA A 76 20.41 -5.39 1.57
N ARG A 77 20.51 -6.25 2.58
CA ARG A 77 21.75 -6.96 2.89
C ARG A 77 21.77 -8.25 2.09
N TRP A 78 22.92 -8.67 1.59
CA TRP A 78 23.08 -9.95 0.91
C TRP A 78 24.50 -10.41 1.08
N ASP A 79 24.75 -11.70 1.16
CA ASP A 79 26.08 -12.30 1.34
C ASP A 79 26.27 -13.44 0.33
N PRO A 80 27.30 -14.30 0.43
CA PRO A 80 27.46 -15.48 -0.41
C PRO A 80 26.35 -16.55 -0.32
N ILE A 81 25.46 -16.50 0.66
CA ILE A 81 24.43 -17.52 0.90
C ILE A 81 23.01 -17.05 0.55
N GLY A 82 22.75 -15.73 0.53
CA GLY A 82 21.45 -15.20 0.12
C GLY A 82 21.26 -13.72 0.36
N PHE A 83 19.99 -13.31 0.43
CA PHE A 83 19.55 -11.97 0.80
C PHE A 83 19.00 -11.99 2.21
N GLU A 84 19.34 -11.00 3.03
CA GLU A 84 18.78 -10.83 4.36
C GLU A 84 17.58 -9.88 4.28
N VAL A 85 16.44 -10.38 4.76
CA VAL A 85 15.19 -9.66 4.84
C VAL A 85 14.65 -9.79 6.26
N GLU A 86 14.52 -8.65 6.96
CA GLU A 86 14.12 -8.62 8.38
C GLU A 86 14.98 -9.55 9.28
N GLY A 87 16.29 -9.61 9.03
CA GLY A 87 17.21 -10.46 9.80
C GLY A 87 17.21 -11.94 9.40
N ARG A 88 16.44 -12.33 8.37
CA ARG A 88 16.37 -13.72 7.88
C ARG A 88 17.03 -13.85 6.52
N GLN A 89 17.89 -14.85 6.38
CA GLN A 89 18.46 -15.23 5.09
C GLN A 89 17.42 -15.92 4.21
N ILE A 90 17.26 -15.42 2.99
CA ILE A 90 16.34 -15.94 1.97
C ILE A 90 17.06 -16.15 0.64
N SER A 91 16.53 -17.08 -0.16
CA SER A 91 17.10 -17.40 -1.46
C SER A 91 16.89 -16.27 -2.48
N PRO A 92 17.72 -16.19 -3.54
CA PRO A 92 17.53 -15.22 -4.63
C PRO A 92 16.15 -15.30 -5.28
N ALA A 93 15.57 -16.50 -5.40
CA ALA A 93 14.24 -16.70 -5.97
C ALA A 93 13.12 -16.12 -5.08
N LEU A 94 13.23 -16.28 -3.76
CA LEU A 94 12.26 -15.70 -2.83
C LEU A 94 12.41 -14.17 -2.78
N PHE A 95 13.65 -13.66 -2.81
CA PHE A 95 13.90 -12.22 -2.88
C PHE A 95 13.37 -11.62 -4.19
N ALA A 96 13.55 -12.28 -5.34
CA ALA A 96 12.94 -11.90 -6.61
C ALA A 96 11.41 -11.76 -6.53
N ALA A 97 10.75 -12.70 -5.85
CA ALA A 97 9.31 -12.64 -5.67
C ALA A 97 8.88 -11.48 -4.76
N HIS A 98 9.68 -11.13 -3.74
CA HIS A 98 9.47 -9.90 -2.97
C HIS A 98 9.66 -8.64 -3.82
N LEU A 99 10.69 -8.59 -4.67
CA LEU A 99 10.90 -7.47 -5.61
C LEU A 99 9.73 -7.32 -6.59
N ALA A 100 9.20 -8.44 -7.09
CA ALA A 100 8.05 -8.44 -7.99
C ALA A 100 6.78 -7.93 -7.29
N ALA A 101 6.57 -8.29 -6.03
CA ALA A 101 5.44 -7.85 -5.22
C ALA A 101 5.43 -6.33 -4.95
N LEU A 102 6.57 -5.64 -5.11
CA LEU A 102 6.65 -4.17 -5.03
C LEU A 102 5.97 -3.47 -6.22
N GLY A 103 5.70 -4.18 -7.32
CA GLY A 103 4.96 -3.64 -8.47
C GLY A 103 5.64 -2.48 -9.21
N THR A 104 6.94 -2.25 -8.98
CA THR A 104 7.66 -1.12 -9.58
C THR A 104 8.02 -1.39 -11.05
N THR A 105 7.71 -0.45 -11.93
CA THR A 105 8.13 -0.45 -13.33
C THR A 105 9.51 0.16 -13.52
N ARG A 106 10.00 0.92 -12.55
CA ARG A 106 11.31 1.60 -12.60
C ARG A 106 12.46 0.58 -12.52
N PRO A 107 13.63 0.88 -13.11
CA PRO A 107 14.85 0.11 -12.91
C PRO A 107 15.21 -0.01 -11.42
N ILE A 108 15.57 -1.22 -10.97
CA ILE A 108 15.95 -1.47 -9.58
C ILE A 108 17.43 -1.18 -9.39
N LEU A 109 17.75 -0.37 -8.38
CA LEU A 109 19.10 -0.14 -7.88
C LEU A 109 19.22 -0.73 -6.47
N LEU A 110 19.92 -1.86 -6.34
CA LEU A 110 20.26 -2.44 -5.05
C LEU A 110 21.42 -1.66 -4.42
N SER A 111 21.15 -1.05 -3.28
CA SER A 111 22.20 -0.42 -2.49
C SER A 111 23.00 -1.48 -1.75
N PRO A 112 24.34 -1.49 -1.87
CA PRO A 112 25.17 -2.40 -1.09
C PRO A 112 25.09 -2.05 0.39
N HIS A 113 24.71 -3.02 1.20
CA HIS A 113 25.25 -3.15 2.55
C HIS A 113 26.38 -4.15 2.47
N ARG A 114 27.60 -3.64 2.30
CA ARG A 114 28.82 -4.40 2.01
C ARG A 114 29.01 -5.51 3.05
N PRO A 115 28.94 -6.80 2.66
CA PRO A 115 29.50 -7.88 3.46
C PRO A 115 31.00 -7.96 3.17
N GLU A 116 31.77 -8.26 4.19
CA GLU A 116 33.15 -8.74 4.02
C GLU A 116 33.09 -10.11 3.33
N GLY A 117 33.16 -10.14 1.99
CA GLY A 117 32.94 -11.38 1.24
C GLY A 117 33.64 -11.41 -0.13
N SER A 118 33.85 -12.63 -0.64
CA SER A 118 34.49 -12.86 -1.93
C SER A 118 33.64 -12.31 -3.09
N PRO A 119 34.18 -11.44 -3.96
CA PRO A 119 33.46 -10.89 -5.12
C PRO A 119 32.83 -11.95 -6.04
N ALA A 120 33.45 -13.13 -6.13
CA ALA A 120 32.96 -14.24 -6.94
C ALA A 120 31.63 -14.82 -6.42
N ALA A 121 31.42 -14.81 -5.10
CA ALA A 121 30.21 -15.35 -4.51
C ALA A 121 29.01 -14.39 -4.67
N SER A 122 29.23 -13.08 -4.48
CA SER A 122 28.20 -12.07 -4.74
C SER A 122 27.75 -12.08 -6.20
N ARG A 123 28.68 -12.31 -7.14
CA ARG A 123 28.37 -12.47 -8.57
C ARG A 123 27.36 -13.58 -8.83
N ARG A 124 27.52 -14.74 -8.19
CA ARG A 124 26.62 -15.88 -8.38
C ARG A 124 25.19 -15.54 -7.94
N ILE A 125 25.03 -14.98 -6.75
CA ILE A 125 23.71 -14.65 -6.18
C ILE A 125 22.97 -13.57 -6.99
N LEU A 126 23.68 -12.58 -7.53
CA LEU A 126 23.08 -11.53 -8.35
C LEU A 126 22.62 -12.06 -9.72
N ILE A 127 23.35 -13.03 -10.30
CA ILE A 127 22.91 -13.74 -11.51
C ILE A 127 21.65 -14.57 -11.22
N GLU A 128 21.65 -15.35 -10.13
CA GLU A 128 20.49 -16.15 -9.72
C GLU A 128 19.26 -15.26 -9.43
N LEU A 129 19.47 -14.09 -8.81
CA LEU A 129 18.42 -13.09 -8.59
C LEU A 129 17.84 -12.59 -9.92
N CYS A 130 18.67 -12.15 -10.86
CA CYS A 130 18.20 -11.63 -12.14
C CYS A 130 17.45 -12.69 -12.95
N GLN A 131 17.94 -13.94 -12.93
CA GLN A 131 17.27 -15.07 -13.56
C GLN A 131 15.87 -15.31 -12.97
N ALA A 132 15.76 -15.33 -11.65
CA ALA A 132 14.47 -15.51 -10.98
C ALA A 132 13.53 -14.31 -11.14
N PHE A 133 14.08 -13.09 -11.17
CA PHE A 133 13.32 -11.84 -11.30
C PHE A 133 12.89 -11.55 -12.74
N GLY A 134 13.59 -12.12 -13.73
CA GLY A 134 13.31 -11.94 -15.15
C GLY A 134 13.62 -10.54 -15.68
N ARG A 135 14.26 -9.66 -14.89
CA ARG A 135 14.57 -8.27 -15.25
C ARG A 135 15.99 -7.91 -14.82
N PRO A 136 16.65 -6.95 -15.51
CA PRO A 136 17.96 -6.47 -15.07
C PRO A 136 17.90 -5.79 -13.70
N VAL A 137 18.97 -5.96 -12.92
CA VAL A 137 19.13 -5.31 -11.61
C VAL A 137 20.46 -4.57 -11.60
N THR A 138 20.45 -3.32 -11.12
CA THR A 138 21.67 -2.52 -10.98
C THR A 138 22.16 -2.59 -9.54
N THR A 139 23.46 -2.75 -9.30
CA THR A 139 24.09 -2.74 -7.98
C THR A 139 25.18 -1.68 -7.94
N ALA A 140 25.45 -1.09 -6.78
CA ALA A 140 26.68 -0.33 -6.56
C ALA A 140 27.72 -1.19 -5.83
N GLU A 141 29.00 -1.03 -6.15
CA GLU A 141 30.11 -1.70 -5.45
C GLU A 141 30.52 -1.00 -4.14
N GLY A 142 30.01 0.21 -3.90
CA GLY A 142 30.35 1.00 -2.74
C GLY A 142 29.22 1.92 -2.26
N THR A 143 29.55 2.86 -1.39
CA THR A 143 28.57 3.78 -0.79
C THR A 143 27.96 4.66 -1.87
N ILE A 144 26.64 4.69 -1.95
CA ILE A 144 25.91 5.53 -2.90
C ILE A 144 25.74 6.93 -2.30
N ARG A 145 26.13 7.95 -3.06
CA ARG A 145 25.88 9.36 -2.78
C ARG A 145 24.91 9.92 -3.81
N TYR A 146 23.96 10.72 -3.35
CA TYR A 146 22.92 11.29 -4.19
C TYR A 146 23.14 12.79 -4.30
N ALA A 147 23.11 13.30 -5.53
CA ALA A 147 23.09 14.73 -5.80
C ALA A 147 21.65 15.22 -5.96
N ALA A 148 21.44 16.52 -5.75
CA ALA A 148 20.11 17.15 -5.77
C ALA A 148 19.44 17.10 -7.16
N ASP A 149 20.23 16.93 -8.22
CA ASP A 149 19.79 16.76 -9.61
C ASP A 149 19.27 15.33 -9.91
N GLY A 150 19.27 14.43 -8.92
CA GLY A 150 18.85 13.04 -9.07
C GLY A 150 19.94 12.10 -9.58
N THR A 151 21.17 12.59 -9.76
CA THR A 151 22.33 11.77 -10.13
C THR A 151 22.79 10.94 -8.92
N ALA A 152 23.13 9.66 -9.15
CA ALA A 152 23.71 8.80 -8.13
C ALA A 152 25.19 8.56 -8.45
N SER A 153 26.06 8.70 -7.46
CA SER A 153 27.49 8.40 -7.56
C SER A 153 27.89 7.35 -6.53
N THR A 154 28.94 6.58 -6.80
CA THR A 154 29.51 5.64 -5.84
C THR A 154 31.04 5.75 -5.84
N ASP A 155 31.67 5.37 -4.73
CA ASP A 155 33.13 5.25 -4.60
C ASP A 155 33.69 3.98 -5.29
N GLY A 156 32.82 3.10 -5.80
CA GLY A 156 33.16 2.01 -6.72
C GLY A 156 32.57 2.20 -8.11
N ALA A 157 32.11 1.11 -8.73
CA ALA A 157 31.33 1.15 -9.96
C ALA A 157 29.87 0.74 -9.73
N PHE A 158 28.97 1.27 -10.56
CA PHE A 158 27.65 0.70 -10.77
C PHE A 158 27.75 -0.41 -11.80
N ARG A 159 27.12 -1.55 -11.50
CA ARG A 159 27.04 -2.69 -12.43
C ARG A 159 25.61 -3.07 -12.68
N ARG A 160 25.27 -3.35 -13.95
CA ARG A 160 23.98 -3.92 -14.33
C ARG A 160 24.11 -5.40 -14.62
N TRP A 161 23.28 -6.17 -13.92
CA TRP A 161 23.17 -7.61 -14.02
C TRP A 161 21.97 -7.96 -14.90
N HIS A 162 22.09 -9.01 -15.71
CA HIS A 162 21.06 -9.42 -16.67
C HIS A 162 20.56 -10.84 -16.37
N PRO A 163 19.29 -11.15 -16.71
CA PRO A 163 18.74 -12.51 -16.57
C PRO A 163 19.43 -13.51 -17.52
N ALA A 164 19.87 -13.07 -18.69
CA ALA A 164 20.63 -13.89 -19.62
C ALA A 164 22.09 -14.06 -19.15
N PRO A 165 22.78 -15.18 -19.49
CA PRO A 165 24.17 -15.43 -19.12
C PRO A 165 25.12 -14.47 -19.87
N ARG A 166 25.17 -13.23 -19.41
CA ARG A 166 26.03 -12.16 -19.91
C ARG A 166 26.87 -11.62 -18.76
N PRO A 167 28.11 -11.17 -19.04
CA PRO A 167 28.87 -10.43 -18.03
C PRO A 167 28.08 -9.20 -17.57
N ALA A 168 28.28 -8.79 -16.32
CA ALA A 168 27.67 -7.57 -15.81
C ALA A 168 28.19 -6.37 -16.62
N GLU A 169 27.28 -5.50 -17.04
CA GLU A 169 27.58 -4.25 -17.73
C GLU A 169 28.12 -3.25 -16.70
N ASP A 170 29.30 -2.70 -16.94
CA ASP A 170 29.89 -1.65 -16.12
C ASP A 170 29.32 -0.30 -16.55
N LEU A 171 28.65 0.39 -15.62
CA LEU A 171 28.01 1.69 -15.84
C LEU A 171 28.86 2.85 -15.30
N GLY A 172 30.07 2.57 -14.79
CA GLY A 172 30.96 3.56 -14.21
C GLY A 172 30.56 4.00 -12.80
N SER A 173 31.21 5.03 -12.27
CA SER A 173 31.01 5.53 -10.90
C SER A 173 29.84 6.51 -10.75
N ILE A 174 29.21 6.90 -11.86
CA ILE A 174 28.13 7.88 -11.90
C ILE A 174 26.99 7.31 -12.75
N LEU A 175 25.82 7.12 -12.14
CA LEU A 175 24.58 6.87 -12.85
C LEU A 175 23.91 8.22 -13.12
N PRO A 176 23.85 8.67 -14.40
CA PRO A 176 23.11 9.87 -14.72
C PRO A 176 21.65 9.66 -14.37
N ALA A 177 20.97 10.73 -13.96
CA ALA A 177 19.52 10.74 -13.94
C ALA A 177 19.07 10.34 -15.36
N PRO A 178 18.25 9.29 -15.54
CA PRO A 178 17.80 8.95 -16.87
C PRO A 178 17.12 10.17 -17.43
N ALA A 179 17.44 10.51 -18.68
CA ALA A 179 16.70 11.51 -19.41
C ALA A 179 15.24 11.11 -19.27
N VAL A 180 14.47 11.88 -18.51
CA VAL A 180 13.04 11.72 -18.43
C VAL A 180 12.62 11.90 -19.88
N ALA A 181 12.31 10.80 -20.56
CA ALA A 181 11.63 10.86 -21.82
C ALA A 181 10.30 11.52 -21.47
N TYR A 182 10.28 12.85 -21.53
CA TYR A 182 9.06 13.60 -21.67
C TYR A 182 8.44 12.98 -22.91
N SER A 183 7.46 12.11 -22.75
CA SER A 183 6.55 11.74 -23.84
C SER A 183 5.71 12.99 -24.12
N GLY A 184 6.39 13.99 -24.67
CA GLY A 184 5.87 15.24 -25.20
C GLY A 184 5.87 15.16 -26.72
N ASP A 185 5.35 14.07 -27.29
CA ASP A 185 4.87 14.06 -28.67
C ASP A 185 3.33 14.08 -28.61
N ALA A 186 2.81 15.22 -28.17
CA ALA A 186 1.62 15.79 -28.78
C ALA A 186 2.14 16.98 -29.59
N GLU A 187 2.65 16.68 -30.78
CA GLU A 187 2.91 17.68 -31.82
C GLU A 187 1.65 18.57 -31.95
N PRO A 188 1.77 19.90 -31.85
CA PRO A 188 0.63 20.80 -31.91
C PRO A 188 -0.01 20.67 -33.30
N ARG A 189 -1.11 19.94 -33.37
CA ARG A 189 -1.93 19.82 -34.57
C ARG A 189 -2.34 21.25 -34.98
N PRO A 190 -2.02 21.71 -36.20
CA PRO A 190 -2.44 23.05 -36.63
C PRO A 190 -3.96 23.16 -36.53
N PRO A 191 -4.50 24.33 -36.13
CA PRO A 191 -5.93 24.50 -36.00
C PRO A 191 -6.61 24.21 -37.33
N ARG A 192 -7.56 23.27 -37.33
CA ARG A 192 -8.47 23.08 -38.45
C ARG A 192 -9.29 24.36 -38.60
N THR A 193 -9.12 25.02 -39.74
CA THR A 193 -10.05 26.04 -40.23
C THR A 193 -11.38 25.34 -40.53
N GLU A 194 -12.31 25.34 -39.57
CA GLU A 194 -13.70 24.99 -39.85
C GLU A 194 -14.36 26.17 -40.55
N THR A 195 -14.64 25.98 -41.84
CA THR A 195 -15.47 26.86 -42.65
C THR A 195 -16.90 26.79 -42.11
N VAL A 196 -17.29 27.77 -41.28
CA VAL A 196 -18.67 27.95 -40.83
C VAL A 196 -19.50 28.52 -41.99
N THR A 197 -20.39 27.70 -42.53
CA THR A 197 -21.44 28.11 -43.47
C THR A 197 -22.46 28.98 -42.73
N PRO A 198 -22.81 30.19 -43.20
CA PRO A 198 -23.81 31.03 -42.54
C PRO A 198 -25.23 30.48 -42.80
N ALA A 199 -25.92 30.10 -41.73
CA ALA A 199 -27.36 29.87 -41.74
C ALA A 199 -28.10 31.22 -41.65
N GLY A 200 -29.08 31.40 -42.54
CA GLY A 200 -29.88 32.62 -42.67
C GLY A 200 -30.84 32.90 -41.50
N PRO A 201 -31.52 34.05 -41.52
CA PRO A 201 -32.13 34.63 -40.32
C PRO A 201 -33.63 34.29 -40.14
N ALA A 202 -33.99 34.38 -38.86
CA ALA A 202 -35.27 34.82 -38.28
C ALA A 202 -36.43 33.83 -38.12
N GLY A 203 -36.78 33.61 -36.85
CA GLY A 203 -38.14 33.47 -36.36
C GLY A 203 -38.18 33.84 -34.87
N PRO A 204 -38.99 34.82 -34.41
CA PRO A 204 -39.07 35.21 -33.02
C PRO A 204 -40.02 34.29 -32.26
N VAL A 205 -39.58 33.75 -31.12
CA VAL A 205 -40.47 33.06 -30.16
C VAL A 205 -40.62 33.93 -28.92
N ALA A 206 -41.89 34.18 -28.59
CA ALA A 206 -42.34 35.03 -27.50
C ALA A 206 -41.96 34.50 -26.12
N VAL A 207 -41.51 35.40 -25.25
CA VAL A 207 -41.31 35.16 -23.81
C VAL A 207 -42.48 35.81 -23.08
N GLY A 208 -43.29 35.00 -22.38
CA GLY A 208 -44.32 35.46 -21.45
C GLY A 208 -43.75 35.79 -20.06
N PRO A 209 -44.42 36.64 -19.26
CA PRO A 209 -43.92 37.14 -17.98
C PRO A 209 -44.45 36.36 -16.76
N GLY A 210 -43.69 36.40 -15.68
CA GLY A 210 -43.95 35.77 -14.38
C GLY A 210 -42.70 34.98 -14.02
N TRP A 211 -41.93 35.27 -12.98
CA TRP A 211 -42.31 35.51 -11.60
C TRP A 211 -41.36 36.55 -10.98
N ALA A 212 -41.91 37.66 -10.49
CA ALA A 212 -41.22 38.58 -9.61
C ALA A 212 -42.03 38.69 -8.32
N GLY A 213 -41.43 38.29 -7.20
CA GLY A 213 -41.95 38.50 -5.87
C GLY A 213 -41.90 37.27 -4.98
N LEU A 214 -40.82 37.11 -4.21
CA LEU A 214 -40.86 37.03 -2.75
C LEU A 214 -39.45 36.75 -2.20
N LEU A 215 -38.96 37.72 -1.41
CA LEU A 215 -38.25 37.60 -0.12
C LEU A 215 -37.07 38.57 -0.02
N ASP A 216 -37.44 39.79 0.35
CA ASP A 216 -36.64 40.70 1.16
C ASP A 216 -36.62 40.15 2.61
N VAL A 217 -35.44 39.75 3.10
CA VAL A 217 -35.16 39.63 4.53
C VAL A 217 -33.80 40.26 4.80
N ARG A 218 -33.85 41.56 5.14
CA ARG A 218 -32.78 42.29 5.81
C ARG A 218 -32.44 41.66 7.16
N GLY A 219 -31.33 40.91 7.20
CA GLY A 219 -30.67 40.46 8.42
C GLY A 219 -29.48 41.38 8.76
N ARG A 220 -29.61 42.12 9.86
CA ARG A 220 -28.61 43.04 10.43
C ARG A 220 -27.26 42.36 10.69
N THR A 221 -26.18 42.86 10.09
CA THR A 221 -24.82 42.64 10.58
C THR A 221 -24.48 43.68 11.66
N ARG A 222 -24.51 43.25 12.93
CA ARG A 222 -23.85 43.98 14.03
C ARG A 222 -22.34 43.85 13.83
N SER A 223 -21.70 44.96 13.51
CA SER A 223 -20.24 45.08 13.52
C SER A 223 -19.73 44.96 14.98
N PRO A 224 -18.76 44.09 15.30
CA PRO A 224 -18.07 44.16 16.56
C PRO A 224 -17.15 45.39 16.58
N LYS A 225 -17.34 46.21 17.61
CA LYS A 225 -16.56 47.40 17.93
C LYS A 225 -15.11 46.99 18.20
N VAL A 226 -14.21 47.35 17.29
CA VAL A 226 -12.76 47.20 17.43
C VAL A 226 -12.30 48.04 18.62
N ALA A 227 -11.71 47.38 19.61
CA ALA A 227 -11.07 48.03 20.75
C ALA A 227 -9.73 48.63 20.30
N GLU A 228 -9.53 49.88 20.71
CA GLU A 228 -8.38 50.73 20.47
C GLU A 228 -7.09 50.14 21.09
N PRO A 229 -5.97 50.09 20.36
CA PRO A 229 -4.71 49.58 20.91
C PRO A 229 -4.07 50.61 21.86
N ARG A 230 -3.83 50.18 23.11
CA ARG A 230 -3.00 50.92 24.08
C ARG A 230 -1.54 50.95 23.61
N PRO A 231 -0.83 52.08 23.79
CA PRO A 231 0.59 52.20 23.43
C PRO A 231 1.47 51.35 24.37
N PRO A 232 2.53 50.70 23.87
CA PRO A 232 3.49 50.02 24.73
C PRO A 232 4.40 51.03 25.46
N VAL A 233 4.53 50.80 26.76
CA VAL A 233 5.44 51.51 27.67
C VAL A 233 6.88 51.26 27.23
N ARG A 234 7.60 52.36 26.98
CA ARG A 234 9.03 52.43 26.70
C ARG A 234 9.82 51.98 27.93
N ARG A 235 10.55 50.85 27.86
CA ARG A 235 11.64 50.55 28.80
C ARG A 235 12.98 50.95 28.18
N ALA A 236 13.77 51.65 28.97
CA ALA A 236 15.12 52.10 28.64
C ALA A 236 16.11 50.91 28.61
N PRO A 237 17.22 51.02 27.86
CA PRO A 237 18.20 49.95 27.70
C PRO A 237 19.26 50.00 28.81
N GLU A 238 19.50 48.85 29.44
CA GLU A 238 20.72 48.61 30.21
C GLU A 238 21.79 47.98 29.32
N ALA A 239 23.02 48.37 29.63
CA ALA A 239 24.20 48.27 28.81
C ALA A 239 24.91 46.90 28.89
N GLY A 240 25.56 46.56 27.77
CA GLY A 240 26.86 45.89 27.76
C GLY A 240 26.85 44.37 27.80
N THR A 241 27.45 43.74 26.78
CA THR A 241 28.84 43.22 26.87
C THR A 241 29.18 42.37 25.64
N ALA A 242 30.34 42.69 25.03
CA ALA A 242 31.21 41.89 24.16
C ALA A 242 30.66 41.27 22.85
N ALA A 243 30.92 41.97 21.75
CA ALA A 243 30.98 41.39 20.41
C ALA A 243 32.33 40.70 20.19
N SER A 244 32.30 39.43 19.78
CA SER A 244 33.46 38.70 19.25
C SER A 244 33.35 38.68 17.73
N SER A 245 34.32 39.32 17.06
CA SER A 245 34.39 39.46 15.60
C SER A 245 35.13 38.26 15.02
N ILE A 246 34.44 37.42 14.23
CA ILE A 246 35.09 36.42 13.38
C ILE A 246 35.11 36.97 11.94
N PRO A 247 36.27 37.03 11.26
CA PRO A 247 36.35 37.55 9.90
C PRO A 247 35.77 36.54 8.89
N HIS A 248 34.77 36.98 8.13
CA HIS A 248 34.33 36.31 6.90
C HIS A 248 35.37 36.56 5.80
N GLN A 249 36.09 35.52 5.40
CA GLN A 249 36.85 35.51 4.14
C GLN A 249 35.93 35.03 3.01
N SER A 250 35.70 35.90 2.02
CA SER A 250 35.11 35.55 0.73
C SER A 250 36.17 34.84 -0.13
N PRO A 251 35.92 33.62 -0.62
CA PRO A 251 36.75 33.06 -1.68
C PRO A 251 36.32 33.63 -3.04
N ALA A 252 37.31 34.07 -3.80
CA ALA A 252 37.20 34.60 -5.15
C ALA A 252 36.65 33.54 -6.14
N SER A 253 35.64 33.93 -6.92
CA SER A 253 35.18 33.16 -8.08
C SER A 253 36.23 33.21 -9.19
N THR A 254 36.86 32.07 -9.47
CA THR A 254 37.71 31.89 -10.65
C THR A 254 36.91 31.10 -11.67
N THR A 255 36.57 31.73 -12.79
CA THR A 255 35.88 31.11 -13.92
C THR A 255 36.88 30.28 -14.74
N PRO A 256 36.68 28.96 -14.95
CA PRO A 256 37.50 28.21 -15.89
C PRO A 256 37.00 28.39 -17.33
N ALA A 257 37.94 28.64 -18.23
CA ALA A 257 37.73 28.74 -19.67
C ALA A 257 37.36 27.37 -20.27
N VAL A 258 36.36 27.36 -21.14
CA VAL A 258 35.89 26.18 -21.89
C VAL A 258 36.79 25.95 -23.10
N PRO A 259 37.42 24.77 -23.27
CA PRO A 259 38.11 24.42 -24.52
C PRO A 259 37.09 23.99 -25.59
N VAL A 260 37.24 24.54 -26.79
CA VAL A 260 36.51 24.16 -28.01
C VAL A 260 37.08 22.83 -28.52
N GLY A 261 36.27 21.77 -28.51
CA GLY A 261 36.60 20.47 -29.11
C GLY A 261 36.12 20.35 -30.57
N PRO A 262 36.78 19.51 -31.40
CA PRO A 262 36.50 19.39 -32.82
C PRO A 262 35.20 18.64 -33.14
N ALA A 263 34.59 19.00 -34.26
CA ALA A 263 33.37 18.40 -34.81
C ALA A 263 33.56 16.91 -35.12
N VAL A 264 32.70 16.06 -34.55
CA VAL A 264 32.64 14.63 -34.84
C VAL A 264 31.68 14.41 -36.00
N GLU A 265 32.22 13.84 -37.07
CA GLU A 265 31.53 13.42 -38.28
C GLU A 265 30.63 12.20 -37.99
N MET A 266 29.40 12.27 -38.48
CA MET A 266 28.32 11.33 -38.18
C MET A 266 28.39 10.11 -39.13
N PRO A 267 28.43 8.86 -38.65
CA PRO A 267 28.45 7.69 -39.52
C PRO A 267 27.09 7.40 -40.18
N PRO A 268 27.07 6.82 -41.40
CA PRO A 268 25.84 6.53 -42.14
C PRO A 268 25.03 5.39 -41.52
N ALA A 269 23.71 5.49 -41.66
CA ALA A 269 22.72 4.55 -41.14
C ALA A 269 22.86 3.14 -41.74
N PRO A 270 22.65 2.07 -40.96
CA PRO A 270 22.65 0.70 -41.46
C PRO A 270 21.37 0.37 -42.24
N VAL A 271 21.55 -0.23 -43.43
CA VAL A 271 20.50 -0.82 -44.26
C VAL A 271 20.01 -2.11 -43.60
N VAL A 272 18.70 -2.19 -43.30
CA VAL A 272 18.05 -3.38 -42.74
C VAL A 272 17.56 -4.28 -43.88
N PRO A 273 17.94 -5.57 -43.93
CA PRO A 273 17.41 -6.50 -44.92
C PRO A 273 15.98 -6.97 -44.55
N ALA A 274 15.13 -7.09 -45.58
CA ALA A 274 13.75 -7.55 -45.47
C ALA A 274 13.67 -9.04 -45.09
N VAL A 275 12.86 -9.36 -44.08
CA VAL A 275 12.56 -10.73 -43.65
C VAL A 275 11.28 -11.22 -44.36
N PRO A 276 11.28 -12.41 -44.98
CA PRO A 276 10.09 -12.94 -45.65
C PRO A 276 9.02 -13.41 -44.65
N MET A 277 7.76 -13.10 -44.96
CA MET A 277 6.56 -13.54 -44.24
C MET A 277 6.44 -15.07 -44.29
N ARG A 278 6.30 -15.69 -43.12
CA ARG A 278 6.01 -17.12 -42.96
C ARG A 278 4.51 -17.30 -42.75
N THR A 279 3.90 -18.05 -43.65
CA THR A 279 2.49 -18.45 -43.70
C THR A 279 2.06 -19.21 -42.43
N ALA A 280 0.89 -18.85 -41.90
CA ALA A 280 0.28 -19.47 -40.73
C ALA A 280 -0.23 -20.89 -41.07
N ALA A 281 0.19 -21.87 -40.27
CA ALA A 281 -0.32 -23.22 -40.32
C ALA A 281 -1.61 -23.33 -39.47
N GLU A 282 -2.58 -24.00 -40.06
CA GLU A 282 -3.96 -24.20 -39.64
C GLU A 282 -4.07 -25.10 -38.40
N ARG A 283 -4.93 -24.71 -37.44
CA ARG A 283 -5.16 -25.40 -36.16
C ARG A 283 -6.37 -26.32 -36.30
N PRO A 284 -6.26 -27.64 -36.06
CA PRO A 284 -7.41 -28.55 -36.17
C PRO A 284 -8.38 -28.38 -34.99
N ALA A 285 -9.67 -28.45 -35.32
CA ALA A 285 -10.80 -28.34 -34.39
C ALA A 285 -10.97 -29.61 -33.53
N PRO A 286 -11.41 -29.50 -32.25
CA PRO A 286 -11.76 -30.65 -31.44
C PRO A 286 -13.17 -31.18 -31.75
N VAL A 287 -13.26 -32.49 -31.95
CA VAL A 287 -14.50 -33.27 -32.13
C VAL A 287 -15.18 -33.46 -30.78
N ALA A 288 -16.44 -33.04 -30.67
CA ALA A 288 -17.31 -33.30 -29.53
C ALA A 288 -17.92 -34.71 -29.61
N GLY A 289 -17.73 -35.53 -28.58
CA GLY A 289 -18.44 -36.80 -28.38
C GLY A 289 -19.38 -36.71 -27.18
N PRO A 290 -20.60 -37.29 -27.24
CA PRO A 290 -21.53 -37.28 -26.13
C PRO A 290 -21.24 -38.44 -25.16
N VAL A 291 -21.04 -38.13 -23.87
CA VAL A 291 -20.97 -39.15 -22.81
C VAL A 291 -22.32 -39.18 -22.09
N LYS A 292 -22.97 -40.33 -22.16
CA LYS A 292 -24.27 -40.66 -21.57
C LYS A 292 -24.10 -40.88 -20.07
N ALA A 293 -24.62 -39.99 -19.23
CA ALA A 293 -24.63 -40.16 -17.77
C ALA A 293 -25.84 -41.01 -17.35
N ALA A 294 -25.57 -42.09 -16.63
CA ALA A 294 -26.56 -42.97 -16.04
C ALA A 294 -27.22 -42.33 -14.81
N ALA A 295 -28.54 -42.45 -14.73
CA ALA A 295 -29.35 -42.03 -13.60
C ALA A 295 -29.11 -42.95 -12.39
N VAL A 296 -28.74 -42.35 -11.26
CA VAL A 296 -28.80 -42.98 -9.94
C VAL A 296 -29.93 -42.32 -9.16
N LEU A 297 -30.88 -43.15 -8.75
CA LEU A 297 -32.05 -42.80 -7.94
C LEU A 297 -31.62 -42.28 -6.56
N ALA A 298 -31.92 -41.03 -6.26
CA ALA A 298 -31.78 -40.46 -4.92
C ALA A 298 -33.10 -40.59 -4.15
N SER A 299 -33.02 -41.30 -3.03
CA SER A 299 -34.07 -41.47 -2.03
C SER A 299 -34.37 -40.14 -1.34
N GLY A 300 -35.66 -39.80 -1.23
CA GLY A 300 -36.13 -38.60 -0.55
C GLY A 300 -36.02 -38.74 0.97
N ALA A 301 -35.19 -37.90 1.57
CA ALA A 301 -35.27 -37.55 2.97
C ALA A 301 -35.62 -36.06 3.07
N GLU A 302 -36.87 -35.81 3.39
CA GLU A 302 -37.46 -34.49 3.63
C GLU A 302 -36.78 -33.86 4.85
N ALA A 303 -35.77 -33.03 4.59
CA ALA A 303 -35.07 -32.28 5.62
C ALA A 303 -35.93 -31.08 6.01
N ALA A 304 -36.50 -31.13 7.22
CA ALA A 304 -37.23 -30.04 7.83
C ALA A 304 -36.43 -28.73 7.78
N THR A 305 -36.99 -27.72 7.13
CA THR A 305 -36.47 -26.36 7.06
C THR A 305 -36.45 -25.75 8.46
N ILE A 306 -35.28 -25.71 9.10
CA ILE A 306 -35.10 -24.95 10.34
C ILE A 306 -35.14 -23.45 9.95
N PRO A 307 -36.08 -22.65 10.47
CA PRO A 307 -36.11 -21.21 10.18
C PRO A 307 -34.78 -20.58 10.63
N ALA A 308 -34.17 -19.79 9.75
CA ALA A 308 -32.98 -19.00 10.07
C ALA A 308 -33.37 -18.04 11.20
N GLY A 309 -32.91 -18.35 12.42
CA GLY A 309 -33.08 -17.47 13.57
C GLY A 309 -32.44 -16.10 13.29
N PRO A 310 -32.94 -15.03 13.91
CA PRO A 310 -32.38 -13.70 13.76
C PRO A 310 -30.87 -13.75 14.03
N ALA A 311 -30.09 -13.09 13.18
CA ALA A 311 -28.64 -13.00 13.33
C ALA A 311 -28.32 -12.63 14.79
N GLY A 312 -27.56 -13.50 15.45
CA GLY A 312 -27.28 -13.34 16.86
C GLY A 312 -26.66 -11.95 17.12
N PRO A 313 -27.08 -11.26 18.19
CA PRO A 313 -26.53 -9.96 18.52
C PRO A 313 -25.00 -10.07 18.69
N GLY A 314 -24.24 -9.19 18.01
CA GLY A 314 -22.77 -9.26 17.87
C GLY A 314 -22.25 -9.64 16.47
N ALA A 315 -23.14 -9.88 15.51
CA ALA A 315 -22.78 -10.08 14.10
C ALA A 315 -22.53 -8.73 13.41
N GLY A 316 -21.28 -8.26 13.45
CA GLY A 316 -20.87 -7.12 12.61
C GLY A 316 -21.10 -7.40 11.12
N LEU A 317 -21.36 -6.34 10.36
CA LEU A 317 -21.47 -6.38 8.90
C LEU A 317 -20.07 -6.38 8.28
N TRP A 318 -19.62 -7.56 7.87
CA TRP A 318 -18.27 -7.75 7.34
C TRP A 318 -18.21 -7.45 5.85
N LEU A 319 -17.22 -6.64 5.46
CA LEU A 319 -16.91 -6.44 4.05
C LEU A 319 -16.39 -7.75 3.42
N PRO A 320 -16.62 -7.95 2.12
CA PRO A 320 -16.02 -9.06 1.39
C PRO A 320 -14.48 -8.96 1.38
N ASP A 321 -13.81 -10.11 1.41
CA ASP A 321 -12.35 -10.19 1.30
C ASP A 321 -11.86 -9.80 -0.08
N ALA A 322 -12.58 -10.24 -1.12
CA ALA A 322 -12.36 -9.80 -2.48
C ALA A 322 -12.73 -8.32 -2.60
N GLU A 323 -11.87 -7.51 -3.22
CA GLU A 323 -12.18 -6.12 -3.51
C GLU A 323 -13.22 -6.10 -4.64
N PRO A 324 -14.48 -5.71 -4.37
CA PRO A 324 -15.46 -5.57 -5.44
C PRO A 324 -15.10 -4.34 -6.29
N ALA A 325 -15.58 -4.33 -7.54
CA ALA A 325 -15.48 -3.15 -8.37
C ALA A 325 -16.26 -2.00 -7.71
N VAL A 326 -15.65 -0.82 -7.64
CA VAL A 326 -16.32 0.39 -7.18
C VAL A 326 -17.10 0.97 -8.36
N ASP A 327 -18.41 1.14 -8.20
CA ASP A 327 -19.24 1.92 -9.12
C ASP A 327 -19.38 3.38 -8.63
N PRO A 328 -18.73 4.35 -9.31
CA PRO A 328 -18.87 5.77 -8.98
C PRO A 328 -20.31 6.30 -9.10
N ALA A 329 -21.15 5.70 -9.95
CA ALA A 329 -22.52 6.17 -10.19
C ALA A 329 -23.41 5.89 -8.97
N ALA A 330 -23.40 4.66 -8.46
CA ALA A 330 -24.10 4.27 -7.23
C ALA A 330 -23.67 5.10 -6.02
N VAL A 331 -22.37 5.42 -5.90
CA VAL A 331 -21.85 6.26 -4.82
C VAL A 331 -22.38 7.69 -4.94
N ARG A 332 -22.43 8.23 -6.16
CA ARG A 332 -23.01 9.56 -6.42
C ARG A 332 -24.50 9.60 -6.12
N GLU A 333 -25.26 8.60 -6.54
CA GLU A 333 -26.69 8.48 -6.23
C GLU A 333 -26.92 8.43 -4.72
N THR A 334 -26.14 7.59 -4.02
CA THR A 334 -26.23 7.41 -2.57
C THR A 334 -25.93 8.70 -1.79
N LEU A 335 -24.88 9.43 -2.16
CA LEU A 335 -24.47 10.66 -1.47
C LEU A 335 -25.20 11.92 -1.98
N GLY A 336 -25.89 11.84 -3.11
CA GLY A 336 -26.64 12.94 -3.72
C GLY A 336 -25.79 14.21 -3.86
N ARG A 337 -26.31 15.35 -3.37
CA ARG A 337 -25.63 16.66 -3.47
C ARG A 337 -24.31 16.72 -2.68
N SER A 338 -24.17 15.93 -1.62
CA SER A 338 -22.92 15.88 -0.84
C SER A 338 -21.77 15.29 -1.66
N TYR A 339 -22.07 14.40 -2.62
CA TYR A 339 -21.05 13.86 -3.53
C TYR A 339 -20.33 14.98 -4.28
N ASP A 340 -21.07 15.88 -4.94
CA ASP A 340 -20.48 16.93 -5.77
C ASP A 340 -19.68 17.94 -4.93
N ALA A 341 -20.16 18.24 -3.72
CA ALA A 341 -19.44 19.09 -2.78
C ALA A 341 -18.09 18.47 -2.38
N HIS A 342 -18.11 17.18 -1.99
CA HIS A 342 -16.91 16.44 -1.63
C HIS A 342 -15.96 16.24 -2.82
N ALA A 343 -16.50 15.95 -4.01
CA ALA A 343 -15.74 15.75 -5.24
C ALA A 343 -14.96 17.00 -5.65
N ARG A 344 -15.53 18.21 -5.50
CA ARG A 344 -14.82 19.47 -5.76
C ARG A 344 -13.61 19.65 -4.84
N VAL A 345 -13.77 19.33 -3.55
CA VAL A 345 -12.65 19.41 -2.59
C VAL A 345 -11.59 18.36 -2.90
N VAL A 346 -11.99 17.12 -3.21
CA VAL A 346 -11.06 16.05 -3.60
C VAL A 346 -10.30 16.43 -4.88
N ALA A 347 -10.98 16.97 -5.89
CA ALA A 347 -10.34 17.42 -7.13
C ALA A 347 -9.29 18.51 -6.86
N ARG A 348 -9.60 19.47 -5.98
CA ARG A 348 -8.66 20.49 -5.53
C ARG A 348 -7.49 19.90 -4.75
N LEU A 349 -7.74 18.96 -3.83
CA LEU A 349 -6.67 18.29 -3.10
C LEU A 349 -5.73 17.53 -4.03
N LEU A 350 -6.27 16.84 -5.05
CA LEU A 350 -5.50 16.13 -6.06
C LEU A 350 -4.71 17.09 -6.98
N SER A 351 -5.21 18.31 -7.23
CA SER A 351 -4.47 19.32 -7.99
C SER A 351 -3.31 19.91 -7.17
N GLU A 352 -3.51 20.13 -5.87
CA GLU A 352 -2.51 20.65 -4.95
C GLU A 352 -1.45 19.59 -4.55
N ASN A 353 -1.78 18.30 -4.62
CA ASN A 353 -0.90 17.20 -4.20
C ASN A 353 -0.61 16.22 -5.36
N PRO A 354 0.40 16.48 -6.21
CA PRO A 354 0.69 15.64 -7.37
C PRO A 354 1.07 14.19 -7.00
N GLY A 355 1.67 13.97 -5.82
CA GLY A 355 1.96 12.63 -5.33
C GLY A 355 0.69 11.79 -5.10
N LEU A 356 -0.36 12.40 -4.53
CA LEU A 356 -1.64 11.73 -4.34
C LEU A 356 -2.32 11.43 -5.68
N ARG A 357 -2.20 12.34 -6.65
CA ARG A 357 -2.70 12.14 -8.02
C ARG A 357 -2.04 10.96 -8.72
N ALA A 358 -0.73 10.79 -8.57
CA ALA A 358 -0.01 9.66 -9.15
C ALA A 358 -0.51 8.31 -8.62
N VAL A 359 -0.85 8.23 -7.32
CA VAL A 359 -1.38 7.00 -6.70
C VAL A 359 -2.88 6.79 -6.98
N ALA A 360 -3.65 7.87 -7.04
CA ALA A 360 -5.05 7.82 -7.45
C ALA A 360 -5.20 7.36 -8.92
N GLY A 361 -4.27 7.77 -9.78
CA GLY A 361 -4.36 7.57 -11.22
C GLY A 361 -5.56 8.33 -11.83
N PRO A 362 -5.80 8.18 -13.15
CA PRO A 362 -6.92 8.83 -13.85
C PRO A 362 -8.29 8.16 -13.56
N SER A 363 -8.39 7.35 -12.51
CA SER A 363 -9.56 6.50 -12.27
C SER A 363 -10.69 7.26 -11.57
N THR A 364 -11.88 7.24 -12.17
CA THR A 364 -13.12 7.73 -11.54
C THR A 364 -13.44 6.97 -10.25
N ALA A 365 -13.13 5.68 -10.18
CA ALA A 365 -13.26 4.86 -8.98
C ALA A 365 -12.32 5.29 -7.85
N ALA A 366 -11.11 5.75 -8.17
CA ALA A 366 -10.20 6.32 -7.17
C ALA A 366 -10.75 7.63 -6.59
N THR A 367 -11.31 8.49 -7.44
CA THR A 367 -11.95 9.74 -7.01
C THR A 367 -13.18 9.46 -6.14
N ALA A 368 -14.05 8.53 -6.56
CA ALA A 368 -15.20 8.10 -5.76
C ALA A 368 -14.77 7.53 -4.40
N GLY A 369 -13.68 6.75 -4.36
CA GLY A 369 -13.08 6.26 -3.13
C GLY A 369 -12.70 7.38 -2.15
N LEU A 370 -11.99 8.40 -2.62
CA LEU A 370 -11.59 9.55 -1.80
C LEU A 370 -12.80 10.41 -1.36
N VAL A 371 -13.82 10.51 -2.20
CA VAL A 371 -15.09 11.17 -1.85
C VAL A 371 -15.80 10.43 -0.72
N ALA A 372 -15.87 9.09 -0.77
CA ALA A 372 -16.46 8.29 0.29
C ALA A 372 -15.67 8.41 1.61
N VAL A 373 -14.32 8.42 1.55
CA VAL A 373 -13.47 8.68 2.74
C VAL A 373 -13.80 10.04 3.34
N ARG A 374 -13.89 11.10 2.53
CA ARG A 374 -14.24 12.44 3.02
C ARG A 374 -15.64 12.49 3.64
N SER A 375 -16.63 11.88 2.99
CA SER A 375 -17.99 11.79 3.51
C SER A 375 -18.02 11.08 4.87
N TYR A 376 -17.25 9.99 5.01
CA TYR A 376 -17.08 9.32 6.30
C TYR A 376 -16.50 10.26 7.36
N LEU A 377 -15.42 10.97 7.07
CA LEU A 377 -14.74 11.81 8.05
C LEU A 377 -15.59 12.99 8.54
N LEU A 378 -16.47 13.54 7.69
CA LEU A 378 -17.22 14.75 7.99
C LEU A 378 -18.65 14.49 8.47
N ASP A 379 -19.35 13.55 7.83
CA ASP A 379 -20.80 13.46 7.94
C ASP A 379 -21.26 12.06 8.42
N GLU A 380 -20.64 11.01 7.91
CA GLU A 380 -21.17 9.64 8.01
C GLU A 380 -20.48 8.77 9.08
N ASN A 381 -19.47 9.29 9.80
CA ASN A 381 -18.63 8.50 10.72
C ASN A 381 -19.43 7.64 11.70
N ALA A 382 -20.29 8.27 12.49
CA ALA A 382 -21.04 7.62 13.55
C ALA A 382 -22.09 6.65 13.00
N ALA A 383 -22.85 7.09 11.99
CA ALA A 383 -23.91 6.28 11.37
C ALA A 383 -23.33 5.06 10.65
N LEU A 384 -22.26 5.23 9.88
CA LEU A 384 -21.61 4.14 9.14
C LEU A 384 -20.94 3.15 10.09
N ASN A 385 -20.28 3.60 11.15
CA ASN A 385 -19.70 2.68 12.13
C ASN A 385 -20.76 1.93 12.94
N ALA A 386 -21.85 2.59 13.33
CA ALA A 386 -22.98 1.92 13.99
C ALA A 386 -23.61 0.85 13.08
N ALA A 387 -23.77 1.17 11.79
CA ALA A 387 -24.22 0.23 10.76
C ALA A 387 -23.31 -1.00 10.64
N LEU A 388 -22.00 -0.77 10.44
CA LEU A 388 -21.02 -1.83 10.27
C LEU A 388 -20.91 -2.72 11.51
N ARG A 389 -21.22 -2.18 12.69
CA ARG A 389 -21.22 -2.93 13.96
C ARG A 389 -22.55 -3.61 14.26
N GLY A 390 -23.57 -3.45 13.41
CA GLY A 390 -24.91 -4.00 13.62
C GLY A 390 -25.65 -3.34 14.79
N GLU A 391 -25.28 -2.11 15.17
CA GLU A 391 -25.84 -1.39 16.33
C GLU A 391 -27.13 -0.64 15.98
N THR A 392 -27.37 -0.36 14.69
CA THR A 392 -28.53 0.38 14.21
C THR A 392 -29.12 -0.27 12.97
N PRO A 393 -30.46 -0.38 12.86
CA PRO A 393 -31.11 -0.80 11.63
C PRO A 393 -30.98 0.32 10.59
N VAL A 394 -29.94 0.23 9.78
CA VAL A 394 -29.73 1.11 8.63
C VAL A 394 -29.84 0.31 7.34
N ASP A 395 -29.90 1.02 6.22
CA ASP A 395 -29.71 0.42 4.91
C ASP A 395 -28.30 -0.21 4.83
N GLU A 396 -28.22 -1.53 5.04
CA GLU A 396 -26.99 -2.32 4.96
C GLU A 396 -26.32 -2.20 3.58
N THR A 397 -27.12 -2.05 2.52
CA THR A 397 -26.62 -1.93 1.15
C THR A 397 -25.89 -0.60 0.97
N ARG A 398 -26.49 0.50 1.46
CA ARG A 398 -25.82 1.81 1.53
C ARG A 398 -24.54 1.74 2.35
N ALA A 399 -24.59 1.15 3.54
CA ALA A 399 -23.44 1.06 4.43
C ALA A 399 -22.28 0.27 3.78
N LEU A 400 -22.56 -0.89 3.19
CA LEU A 400 -21.58 -1.69 2.47
C LEU A 400 -20.98 -0.94 1.28
N LEU A 401 -21.81 -0.31 0.45
CA LEU A 401 -21.35 0.46 -0.71
C LEU A 401 -20.36 1.56 -0.30
N LEU A 402 -20.71 2.36 0.71
CA LEU A 402 -19.85 3.43 1.20
C LEU A 402 -18.58 2.89 1.85
N ALA A 403 -18.68 1.83 2.67
CA ALA A 403 -17.54 1.25 3.36
C ALA A 403 -16.53 0.63 2.38
N VAL A 404 -17.01 -0.14 1.39
CA VAL A 404 -16.20 -0.71 0.31
C VAL A 404 -15.52 0.39 -0.50
N THR A 405 -16.28 1.40 -0.91
CA THR A 405 -15.76 2.51 -1.72
C THR A 405 -14.69 3.29 -0.95
N ALA A 406 -14.95 3.61 0.32
CA ALA A 406 -13.98 4.28 1.17
C ALA A 406 -12.72 3.42 1.40
N ARG A 407 -12.86 2.10 1.63
CA ARG A 407 -11.71 1.17 1.70
C ARG A 407 -10.85 1.22 0.44
N HIS A 408 -11.47 1.20 -0.75
CA HIS A 408 -10.75 1.34 -2.02
C HIS A 408 -10.01 2.69 -2.13
N GLY A 409 -10.59 3.78 -1.62
CA GLY A 409 -9.93 5.08 -1.50
C GLY A 409 -8.74 5.06 -0.53
N LEU A 410 -8.91 4.46 0.65
CA LEU A 410 -7.89 4.39 1.71
C LEU A 410 -6.62 3.66 1.27
N VAL A 411 -6.74 2.57 0.51
CA VAL A 411 -5.58 1.78 0.03
C VAL A 411 -4.60 2.63 -0.79
N ARG A 412 -5.09 3.72 -1.40
CA ARG A 412 -4.30 4.65 -2.23
C ARG A 412 -3.67 5.79 -1.43
N LEU A 413 -4.03 5.93 -0.16
CA LEU A 413 -3.44 6.94 0.71
C LEU A 413 -2.12 6.43 1.30
N PRO A 414 -1.19 7.34 1.66
CA PRO A 414 0.07 6.95 2.31
C PRO A 414 -0.20 6.18 3.61
N SER A 415 0.46 5.03 3.76
CA SER A 415 0.44 4.26 5.00
C SER A 415 1.19 4.97 6.12
N VAL A 416 0.76 4.70 7.35
CA VAL A 416 1.41 5.09 8.59
C VAL A 416 2.07 3.84 9.17
N PHE A 417 3.38 3.93 9.37
CA PHE A 417 4.14 2.90 10.06
C PHE A 417 4.61 3.44 11.40
N GLY A 418 4.25 2.76 12.50
CA GLY A 418 4.61 3.16 13.85
C GLY A 418 3.41 3.53 14.73
N PRO A 419 3.63 4.25 15.83
CA PRO A 419 2.62 4.50 16.84
C PRO A 419 1.50 5.43 16.34
N VAL A 420 0.26 5.06 16.62
CA VAL A 420 -0.94 5.88 16.46
C VAL A 420 -1.82 5.73 17.71
N PHE A 421 -2.69 6.71 17.95
CA PHE A 421 -3.37 6.89 19.23
C PHE A 421 -4.87 7.05 19.02
N ARG A 422 -5.66 6.51 19.93
CA ARG A 422 -7.11 6.75 19.98
C ARG A 422 -7.56 6.86 21.42
N ASN A 423 -8.31 7.92 21.71
CA ASN A 423 -8.91 8.11 23.02
C ASN A 423 -10.38 7.74 22.97
N LEU A 424 -10.86 7.04 23.99
CA LEU A 424 -12.27 6.74 24.20
C LEU A 424 -12.77 7.51 25.44
N PRO A 425 -13.86 8.28 25.32
CA PRO A 425 -14.44 8.97 26.46
C PRO A 425 -14.89 7.97 27.53
N ALA A 426 -14.95 8.43 28.77
CA ALA A 426 -15.48 7.68 29.89
C ALA A 426 -16.96 7.41 29.71
N ASP A 427 -17.26 6.19 29.26
CA ASP A 427 -18.59 5.63 29.31
C ASP A 427 -18.68 4.74 30.57
N PRO A 428 -19.54 5.07 31.55
CA PRO A 428 -19.68 4.31 32.78
C PRO A 428 -20.06 2.84 32.55
N ASP A 429 -20.63 2.50 31.38
CA ASP A 429 -21.08 1.14 31.07
C ASP A 429 -19.99 0.27 30.41
N VAL A 430 -18.85 0.86 30.05
CA VAL A 430 -17.80 0.20 29.26
C VAL A 430 -16.75 -0.43 30.20
N THR A 431 -17.12 -1.57 30.80
CA THR A 431 -16.20 -2.46 31.54
C THR A 431 -15.48 -3.45 30.62
N VAL A 432 -14.84 -2.93 29.56
CA VAL A 432 -14.15 -3.81 28.59
C VAL A 432 -12.89 -4.37 29.23
N SER A 433 -12.83 -5.69 29.41
CA SER A 433 -11.60 -6.38 29.83
C SER A 433 -10.82 -6.90 28.63
N TYR A 434 -9.99 -6.03 28.05
CA TYR A 434 -8.97 -6.45 27.08
C TYR A 434 -7.95 -7.38 27.75
N ARG A 435 -7.51 -8.44 27.05
CA ARG A 435 -6.52 -9.38 27.58
C ARG A 435 -5.28 -9.43 26.69
N PRO A 436 -4.05 -9.36 27.24
CA PRO A 436 -2.84 -9.58 26.45
C PRO A 436 -2.90 -10.90 25.67
N GLY A 437 -2.44 -10.87 24.42
CA GLY A 437 -2.52 -11.99 23.48
C GLY A 437 -3.85 -12.15 22.75
N GLU A 438 -4.89 -11.40 23.14
CA GLU A 438 -6.18 -11.41 22.46
C GLU A 438 -6.08 -10.79 21.06
N GLU A 439 -6.77 -11.41 20.08
CA GLU A 439 -6.97 -10.81 18.76
C GLU A 439 -8.34 -10.16 18.70
N LEU A 440 -8.36 -8.93 18.22
CA LEU A 440 -9.52 -8.09 18.01
C LEU A 440 -9.70 -7.91 16.50
N GLU A 441 -10.95 -7.93 16.05
CA GLU A 441 -11.29 -7.59 14.67
C GLU A 441 -12.38 -6.52 14.72
N GLU A 442 -12.15 -5.39 14.05
CA GLU A 442 -13.09 -4.28 14.04
C GLU A 442 -13.86 -4.25 12.72
N PRO A 443 -15.19 -4.41 12.73
CA PRO A 443 -15.98 -4.32 11.51
C PRO A 443 -16.11 -2.87 11.03
N GLY A 444 -16.01 -1.87 11.91
CA GLY A 444 -16.01 -0.45 11.55
C GLY A 444 -14.64 0.10 11.14
N PHE A 445 -14.62 1.37 10.77
CA PHE A 445 -13.41 2.16 10.60
C PHE A 445 -12.86 2.60 11.97
N VAL A 446 -11.53 2.56 12.16
CA VAL A 446 -10.90 3.07 13.41
C VAL A 446 -10.19 4.38 13.14
N ASP A 447 -10.79 5.50 13.57
CA ASP A 447 -10.14 6.80 13.58
C ASP A 447 -9.00 6.82 14.62
N VAL A 448 -7.83 7.28 14.20
CA VAL A 448 -6.66 7.43 15.07
C VAL A 448 -5.91 8.73 14.78
N ASP A 449 -5.19 9.22 15.77
CA ASP A 449 -4.27 10.34 15.68
C ASP A 449 -2.81 9.85 15.61
N LEU A 450 -1.96 10.61 14.93
CA LEU A 450 -0.51 10.38 14.85
C LEU A 450 0.26 10.92 16.05
N VAL A 451 -0.42 11.70 16.89
CA VAL A 451 0.16 12.37 18.06
C VAL A 451 -0.71 12.02 19.26
N PRO A 452 -0.13 11.60 20.39
CA PRO A 452 -0.90 11.32 21.59
C PRO A 452 -1.53 12.63 22.08
N ALA A 453 -2.84 12.60 22.30
CA ALA A 453 -3.58 13.72 22.84
C ALA A 453 -3.92 13.45 24.31
N ALA A 454 -3.65 14.42 25.17
CA ALA A 454 -4.27 14.43 26.49
C ALA A 454 -5.72 14.92 26.33
N GLY A 455 -6.66 14.26 26.99
CA GLY A 455 -8.06 14.67 27.01
C GLY A 455 -8.63 14.45 28.40
N ASP A 456 -9.38 15.44 28.88
CA ASP A 456 -10.19 15.27 30.09
C ASP A 456 -11.33 14.28 29.81
N GLY A 457 -11.63 13.43 30.78
CA GLY A 457 -12.72 12.46 30.67
C GLY A 457 -12.45 11.30 29.70
N VAL A 458 -11.19 11.00 29.39
CA VAL A 458 -10.80 9.78 28.66
C VAL A 458 -10.75 8.62 29.65
N ALA A 459 -11.49 7.53 29.38
CA ALA A 459 -11.39 6.31 30.20
C ALA A 459 -10.42 5.29 29.63
N ILE A 460 -10.33 5.21 28.30
CA ILE A 460 -9.43 4.26 27.64
C ILE A 460 -8.59 4.99 26.60
N GLU A 461 -7.27 4.79 26.67
CA GLU A 461 -6.32 5.22 25.66
C GLU A 461 -5.80 3.99 24.91
N PHE A 462 -5.98 3.95 23.60
CA PHE A 462 -5.36 2.97 22.73
C PHE A 462 -4.07 3.54 22.15
N ALA A 463 -2.95 2.84 22.35
CA ALA A 463 -1.71 3.10 21.64
C ALA A 463 -1.43 1.91 20.72
N ILE A 464 -1.45 2.13 19.42
CA ILE A 464 -1.46 1.09 18.40
C ILE A 464 -0.18 1.19 17.58
N TRP A 465 0.59 0.11 17.49
CA TRP A 465 1.65 -0.01 16.51
C TRP A 465 1.05 -0.35 15.14
N SER A 466 0.94 0.64 14.27
CA SER A 466 0.33 0.53 12.95
C SER A 466 1.32 0.09 11.88
N THR A 467 0.84 -0.72 10.93
CA THR A 467 1.52 -1.00 9.66
C THR A 467 0.63 -0.72 8.44
N SER A 468 -0.67 -0.45 8.66
CA SER A 468 -1.66 -0.30 7.58
C SER A 468 -2.61 0.90 7.71
N ALA A 469 -2.58 1.66 8.81
CA ALA A 469 -3.38 2.87 8.92
C ALA A 469 -3.01 3.85 7.80
N ARG A 470 -3.98 4.62 7.36
CA ARG A 470 -3.84 5.49 6.18
C ARG A 470 -3.97 6.94 6.57
N ARG A 471 -3.01 7.78 6.18
CA ARG A 471 -3.05 9.23 6.47
C ARG A 471 -4.23 9.85 5.74
N VAL A 472 -5.10 10.54 6.49
CA VAL A 472 -6.29 11.21 5.96
C VAL A 472 -6.25 12.74 6.17
N GLY A 473 -5.09 13.28 6.55
CA GLY A 473 -4.87 14.72 6.63
C GLY A 473 -5.24 15.42 5.31
N GLY A 474 -5.93 16.56 5.41
CA GLY A 474 -6.42 17.33 4.26
C GLY A 474 -7.76 16.87 3.70
N LEU A 475 -8.23 15.66 4.01
CA LEU A 475 -9.56 15.18 3.58
C LEU A 475 -10.71 15.62 4.52
N GLY A 476 -10.46 16.55 5.44
CA GLY A 476 -11.47 17.06 6.38
C GLY A 476 -11.32 16.52 7.81
N ALA A 477 -10.29 15.71 8.06
CA ALA A 477 -9.80 15.44 9.40
C ALA A 477 -8.64 16.39 9.75
N GLY A 478 -8.24 16.40 11.03
CA GLY A 478 -7.03 17.10 11.45
C GLY A 478 -5.78 16.62 10.71
N GLU A 479 -4.75 17.45 10.63
CA GLU A 479 -3.50 17.12 9.89
C GLU A 479 -2.81 15.85 10.40
N SER A 480 -2.99 15.54 11.69
CA SER A 480 -2.43 14.37 12.36
C SER A 480 -3.39 13.18 12.34
N ALA A 481 -4.40 13.12 11.48
CA ALA A 481 -5.36 12.02 11.46
C ALA A 481 -4.95 10.88 10.51
N ALA A 482 -5.21 9.66 10.96
CA ALA A 482 -5.15 8.46 10.15
C ALA A 482 -6.38 7.58 10.40
N LEU A 483 -6.61 6.64 9.48
CA LEU A 483 -7.78 5.78 9.50
C LEU A 483 -7.39 4.33 9.21
N PHE A 484 -7.87 3.40 10.01
CA PHE A 484 -7.86 1.99 9.65
C PHE A 484 -9.17 1.62 8.93
N PRO A 485 -9.12 0.81 7.86
CA PRO A 485 -10.32 0.38 7.15
C PRO A 485 -11.14 -0.64 7.97
N PRO A 486 -12.42 -0.87 7.59
CA PRO A 486 -13.24 -1.97 8.08
C PRO A 486 -12.55 -3.32 7.93
N GLY A 487 -12.71 -4.19 8.93
CA GLY A 487 -12.07 -5.51 9.00
C GLY A 487 -10.64 -5.49 9.51
N SER A 488 -10.17 -4.35 10.05
CA SER A 488 -8.82 -4.27 10.62
C SER A 488 -8.68 -5.17 11.84
N ARG A 489 -7.53 -5.84 11.94
CA ARG A 489 -7.22 -6.80 13.01
C ARG A 489 -6.11 -6.29 13.88
N PHE A 490 -6.27 -6.48 15.19
CA PHE A 490 -5.32 -6.01 16.19
C PHE A 490 -5.00 -7.12 17.18
N SER A 491 -3.75 -7.25 17.60
CA SER A 491 -3.38 -8.06 18.76
C SER A 491 -3.17 -7.15 19.97
N VAL A 492 -3.78 -7.50 21.10
CA VAL A 492 -3.54 -6.84 22.38
C VAL A 492 -2.18 -7.27 22.90
N LEU A 493 -1.24 -6.33 22.99
CA LEU A 493 0.11 -6.60 23.48
C LEU A 493 0.16 -6.53 25.00
N ALA A 494 -0.44 -5.49 25.57
CA ALA A 494 -0.49 -5.26 27.01
C ALA A 494 -1.69 -4.37 27.36
N VAL A 495 -2.09 -4.41 28.62
CA VAL A 495 -3.04 -3.47 29.22
C VAL A 495 -2.34 -2.91 30.45
N ASP A 496 -2.06 -1.62 30.43
CA ASP A 496 -1.42 -0.93 31.56
C ASP A 496 -2.53 -0.46 32.51
N GLU A 497 -2.40 -0.84 33.78
CA GLU A 497 -3.30 -0.38 34.83
C GLU A 497 -3.16 1.13 35.05
N PRO A 498 -4.26 1.84 35.30
CA PRO A 498 -4.22 3.27 35.52
C PRO A 498 -3.48 3.56 36.83
N ALA A 499 -2.58 4.55 36.82
CA ALA A 499 -1.76 4.89 37.99
C ALA A 499 -2.60 5.38 39.19
N ASP A 500 -3.77 5.96 38.91
CA ASP A 500 -4.78 6.35 39.87
C ASP A 500 -6.19 6.17 39.27
N ARG A 501 -7.25 6.45 40.04
CA ARG A 501 -8.64 6.28 39.58
C ARG A 501 -9.07 7.26 38.48
N THR A 502 -8.27 8.27 38.19
CA THR A 502 -8.56 9.32 37.21
C THR A 502 -7.77 9.15 35.91
N ALA A 503 -6.68 8.39 35.95
CA ALA A 503 -5.90 8.05 34.78
C ALA A 503 -6.66 7.06 33.87
N PRO A 504 -6.57 7.21 32.54
CA PRO A 504 -7.17 6.26 31.62
C PRO A 504 -6.47 4.90 31.68
N VAL A 505 -7.24 3.83 31.49
CA VAL A 505 -6.67 2.50 31.19
C VAL A 505 -6.00 2.57 29.82
N ARG A 506 -4.75 2.12 29.72
CA ARG A 506 -4.04 2.15 28.44
C ARG A 506 -3.95 0.76 27.83
N VAL A 507 -4.45 0.62 26.62
CA VAL A 507 -4.45 -0.63 25.86
C VAL A 507 -3.44 -0.52 24.73
N LEU A 508 -2.40 -1.36 24.77
CA LEU A 508 -1.35 -1.38 23.76
C LEU A 508 -1.69 -2.43 22.70
N LEU A 509 -1.83 -2.01 21.45
CA LEU A 509 -2.24 -2.86 20.34
C LEU A 509 -1.15 -2.95 19.25
N ARG A 510 -1.20 -4.03 18.47
CA ARG A 510 -0.44 -4.19 17.23
C ARG A 510 -1.38 -4.49 16.07
N ASP A 511 -1.23 -3.75 14.99
CA ASP A 511 -1.89 -4.03 13.71
C ASP A 511 -1.38 -5.33 13.07
N LEU A 512 -2.32 -6.17 12.60
CA LEU A 512 -2.06 -7.48 12.00
C LEU A 512 -2.26 -7.53 10.47
N ALA A 513 -2.49 -6.40 9.80
CA ALA A 513 -2.78 -6.34 8.36
C ALA A 513 -1.72 -7.00 7.45
N THR A 514 -0.45 -7.04 7.88
CA THR A 514 0.65 -7.67 7.13
C THR A 514 1.04 -9.06 7.63
N THR A 515 0.58 -9.47 8.82
CA THR A 515 0.98 -10.74 9.43
C THR A 515 0.12 -11.91 8.94
N GLY A 516 0.09 -12.09 7.62
CA GLY A 516 -0.28 -13.37 7.04
C GLY A 516 0.82 -14.40 7.35
N ARG A 517 0.68 -15.15 8.44
CA ARG A 517 1.41 -16.39 8.79
C ARG A 517 2.81 -16.29 9.42
N GLY A 518 3.30 -15.09 9.76
CA GLY A 518 4.51 -14.94 10.57
C GLY A 518 4.18 -14.51 11.99
N ARG A 519 4.14 -15.43 12.97
CA ARG A 519 4.08 -15.04 14.38
C ARG A 519 5.35 -14.25 14.68
N ALA A 520 5.20 -12.98 15.07
CA ALA A 520 6.33 -12.19 15.52
C ALA A 520 6.96 -12.89 16.73
N GLY A 521 8.30 -12.92 16.78
CA GLY A 521 8.99 -13.46 17.94
C GLY A 521 8.70 -12.62 19.19
N PRO A 522 8.73 -13.22 20.40
CA PRO A 522 8.47 -12.52 21.66
C PRO A 522 9.37 -11.28 21.85
N GLU A 523 10.64 -11.35 21.46
CA GLU A 523 11.57 -10.20 21.51
C GLU A 523 11.14 -9.00 20.67
N SER A 524 10.37 -9.23 19.58
CA SER A 524 9.79 -8.15 18.78
C SER A 524 8.61 -7.49 19.51
N VAL A 525 7.86 -8.25 20.30
CA VAL A 525 6.71 -7.74 21.06
C VAL A 525 7.17 -6.82 22.17
N ASP A 526 8.15 -7.23 22.98
CA ASP A 526 8.64 -6.41 24.11
C ASP A 526 9.22 -5.06 23.66
N ARG A 527 9.92 -5.04 22.52
CA ARG A 527 10.43 -3.81 21.92
C ARG A 527 9.30 -2.87 21.48
N VAL A 528 8.26 -3.42 20.83
CA VAL A 528 7.10 -2.63 20.41
C VAL A 528 6.34 -2.09 21.63
N VAL A 529 6.11 -2.91 22.66
CA VAL A 529 5.48 -2.49 23.92
C VAL A 529 6.27 -1.37 24.59
N THR A 530 7.58 -1.54 24.74
CA THR A 530 8.47 -0.52 25.31
C THR A 530 8.37 0.78 24.53
N ARG A 531 8.42 0.71 23.20
CA ARG A 531 8.33 1.89 22.34
C ARG A 531 6.98 2.58 22.41
N LEU A 532 5.87 1.83 22.45
CA LEU A 532 4.53 2.40 22.60
C LEU A 532 4.40 3.12 23.94
N ARG A 533 4.90 2.54 25.04
CA ARG A 533 4.88 3.19 26.37
C ARG A 533 5.70 4.48 26.42
N GLU A 534 6.85 4.52 25.74
CA GLU A 534 7.67 5.72 25.63
C GLU A 534 6.95 6.85 24.88
N VAL A 535 6.36 6.54 23.72
CA VAL A 535 5.77 7.56 22.84
C VAL A 535 4.36 7.96 23.30
N ALA A 536 3.61 7.08 23.97
CA ALA A 536 2.28 7.39 24.52
C ALA A 536 2.32 8.32 25.74
N ARG A 537 3.49 8.83 26.15
CA ARG A 537 3.55 9.84 27.20
C ARG A 537 2.85 11.11 26.71
N PRO A 538 1.86 11.62 27.44
CA PRO A 538 1.09 12.77 27.00
C PRO A 538 2.03 13.96 26.79
N SER A 539 1.90 14.62 25.65
CA SER A 539 2.75 15.73 25.22
C SER A 539 2.34 17.08 25.85
N GLY A 540 1.42 17.07 26.82
CA GLY A 540 0.84 18.28 27.43
C GLY A 540 -0.16 19.03 26.55
N VAL A 541 -0.33 18.63 25.28
CA VAL A 541 -1.32 19.22 24.38
C VAL A 541 -2.68 18.62 24.68
N ILE A 542 -3.56 19.44 25.29
CA ILE A 542 -4.96 19.10 25.48
C ILE A 542 -5.68 19.26 24.15
N ARG A 543 -6.32 18.19 23.67
CA ARG A 543 -7.28 18.26 22.56
C ARG A 543 -8.67 17.90 23.08
N PRO A 544 -9.72 18.54 22.55
CA PRO A 544 -11.08 18.11 22.87
C PRO A 544 -11.22 16.63 22.56
N ALA A 545 -11.94 15.90 23.42
CA ALA A 545 -12.25 14.50 23.22
C ALA A 545 -12.74 14.31 21.78
N GLY A 546 -12.05 13.42 21.07
CA GLY A 546 -12.22 13.23 19.63
C GLY A 546 -13.63 12.76 19.26
N ARG A 547 -13.82 12.55 17.95
CA ARG A 547 -15.04 12.02 17.33
C ARG A 547 -15.62 10.82 18.09
N ALA A 548 -16.93 10.60 17.93
CA ALA A 548 -17.68 9.49 18.53
C ALA A 548 -16.86 8.20 18.58
N GLY A 549 -16.40 7.88 19.80
CA GLY A 549 -15.53 6.75 20.03
C GLY A 549 -16.33 5.50 20.37
N PHE A 550 -15.81 4.35 19.99
CA PHE A 550 -16.28 3.04 20.43
C PHE A 550 -15.08 2.16 20.77
N PRO A 551 -15.23 1.21 21.69
CA PRO A 551 -14.17 0.26 22.00
C PRO A 551 -13.86 -0.62 20.77
N ILE A 552 -12.56 -0.82 20.50
CA ILE A 552 -12.08 -1.60 19.35
C ILE A 552 -12.38 -3.08 19.58
N GLY A 553 -13.01 -3.73 18.60
CA GLY A 553 -13.21 -5.18 18.55
C GLY A 553 -14.28 -5.73 19.49
N VAL A 554 -15.07 -4.89 20.15
CA VAL A 554 -16.22 -5.30 20.98
C VAL A 554 -17.44 -4.46 20.69
N ASP A 555 -18.63 -5.05 20.76
CA ASP A 555 -19.90 -4.34 20.69
C ASP A 555 -20.24 -3.60 22.00
N ARG A 556 -21.41 -2.92 22.03
CA ARG A 556 -21.89 -2.21 23.23
C ARG A 556 -22.16 -3.15 24.41
N GLN A 557 -22.45 -4.43 24.15
CA GLN A 557 -22.64 -5.46 25.16
C GLN A 557 -21.33 -6.15 25.56
N GLN A 558 -20.17 -5.58 25.21
CA GLN A 558 -18.85 -6.10 25.56
C GLN A 558 -18.50 -7.46 24.92
N ARG A 559 -19.25 -7.86 23.89
CA ARG A 559 -18.95 -9.10 23.16
C ARG A 559 -17.97 -8.83 22.04
N ARG A 560 -17.01 -9.72 21.88
CA ARG A 560 -16.03 -9.65 20.80
C ARG A 560 -16.73 -9.83 19.46
N PHE A 561 -16.44 -8.95 18.52
CA PHE A 561 -16.78 -9.24 17.13
C PHE A 561 -16.00 -10.46 16.68
N ARG A 562 -16.69 -11.38 16.02
CA ARG A 562 -16.07 -12.49 15.33
C ARG A 562 -16.61 -12.49 13.92
N ARG A 563 -15.71 -12.60 12.95
CA ARG A 563 -16.12 -13.01 11.62
C ARG A 563 -16.71 -14.40 11.76
N GLY A 564 -18.03 -14.49 11.62
CA GLY A 564 -18.68 -15.80 11.52
C GLY A 564 -17.93 -16.59 10.46
N ALA A 565 -17.68 -17.88 10.71
CA ALA A 565 -17.29 -18.76 9.61
C ALA A 565 -18.26 -18.45 8.48
N PRO A 566 -17.78 -18.12 7.25
CA PRO A 566 -18.65 -17.77 6.15
C PRO A 566 -19.71 -18.84 6.18
N ALA A 567 -20.96 -18.46 6.47
CA ALA A 567 -22.03 -19.42 6.50
C ALA A 567 -21.97 -19.97 5.10
N HIS A 568 -21.39 -21.17 4.93
CA HIS A 568 -21.37 -21.84 3.66
C HIS A 568 -22.80 -21.73 3.25
N LEU A 569 -23.04 -20.98 2.17
CA LEU A 569 -24.34 -20.74 1.61
C LEU A 569 -24.90 -22.14 1.39
N ARG A 570 -25.53 -22.70 2.43
CA ARG A 570 -26.36 -23.87 2.32
C ARG A 570 -27.35 -23.35 1.31
N PRO A 571 -27.41 -23.91 0.10
CA PRO A 571 -28.28 -23.41 -0.93
C PRO A 571 -29.68 -23.45 -0.35
N SER A 572 -30.11 -22.31 0.18
CA SER A 572 -31.50 -22.07 0.51
C SER A 572 -32.09 -22.02 -0.89
N GLY A 573 -32.88 -23.05 -1.21
CA GLY A 573 -33.53 -23.12 -2.52
C GLY A 573 -34.46 -21.92 -2.67
N SER A 574 -33.95 -20.82 -3.23
CA SER A 574 -34.70 -19.71 -3.82
C SER A 574 -33.79 -18.58 -4.34
N GLY A 575 -33.41 -18.68 -5.63
CA GLY A 575 -33.35 -17.51 -6.53
C GLY A 575 -31.98 -16.81 -6.77
N PRO A 576 -31.61 -16.52 -8.03
CA PRO A 576 -30.32 -15.93 -8.45
C PRO A 576 -30.15 -14.41 -8.19
N ALA A 577 -30.90 -13.81 -7.27
CA ALA A 577 -31.13 -12.36 -7.28
C ALA A 577 -30.03 -11.46 -6.67
N PHE A 578 -29.01 -12.00 -5.99
CA PHE A 578 -27.99 -11.17 -5.32
C PHE A 578 -26.79 -10.83 -6.22
N ALA A 579 -26.28 -11.81 -6.98
CA ALA A 579 -25.24 -11.55 -7.97
C ALA A 579 -25.77 -10.71 -9.15
N GLU A 580 -27.01 -10.98 -9.60
CA GLU A 580 -27.64 -10.19 -10.68
C GLU A 580 -28.00 -8.75 -10.28
N ARG A 581 -28.17 -8.45 -8.98
CA ARG A 581 -28.42 -7.07 -8.52
C ARG A 581 -27.16 -6.23 -8.39
N MET A 582 -25.99 -6.84 -8.15
CA MET A 582 -24.71 -6.11 -8.18
C MET A 582 -24.12 -5.98 -9.59
N GLU A 583 -24.57 -6.77 -10.58
CA GLU A 583 -24.17 -6.58 -11.98
C GLU A 583 -25.11 -5.63 -12.77
N ARG A 584 -26.29 -5.29 -12.24
CA ARG A 584 -27.26 -4.37 -12.89
C ARG A 584 -27.37 -2.98 -12.25
N ALA A 585 -26.62 -2.73 -11.18
CA ALA A 585 -26.35 -1.39 -10.66
C ALA A 585 -24.94 -1.01 -11.08
#